data_AF-A0A856MP01-F1
#
_entry.id   AF-A0A856MP01-F1
#
_cell.length_a   1.000
_cell.length_b   1.000
_cell.length_c   1.000
_cell.angle_alpha   90.00
_cell.angle_beta   90.00
_cell.angle_gamma   90.00
#
_symmetry.space_group_name_H-M   'P 1'
#
loop_
_entity.id
_entity.type
_entity.pdbx_description
1 polymer ?
#
loop_
_entity_poly.entity_id
_entity_poly.type
_entity_poly.pdbx_seq_one_letter_code
_entity_poly.pdbx_strand_id
1 'polypeptide(L)' 'MGKPTNFVTFRVNDLEKEILRNYCEKLGRTQTDVLRELIRNLQKENITLG' A
#
# COMPACT_ATOMS: atom_id res chain seq x y z
N MET A 1 -9.37 -16.95 15.10
CA MET A 1 -9.18 -15.95 14.01
C MET A 1 -8.29 -16.58 12.96
N GLY A 2 -8.76 -16.73 11.72
CA GLY A 2 -7.93 -17.29 10.64
C GLY A 2 -6.77 -16.36 10.30
N LYS A 3 -5.58 -16.91 10.07
CA LYS A 3 -4.44 -16.11 9.61
C LYS A 3 -4.78 -15.54 8.23
N PRO A 4 -4.47 -14.26 7.93
CA PRO A 4 -4.60 -13.73 6.58
C PRO A 4 -3.80 -14.59 5.60
N THR A 5 -4.42 -14.99 4.49
CA THR A 5 -3.80 -15.85 3.46
C THR A 5 -3.36 -15.08 2.21
N ASN A 6 -3.79 -13.83 2.07
CA ASN A 6 -3.61 -13.05 0.84
C ASN A 6 -2.47 -12.05 1.03
N PHE A 7 -1.31 -12.36 0.45
CA PHE A 7 -0.12 -11.52 0.47
C PHE A 7 0.19 -11.03 -0.94
N VAL A 8 0.68 -9.80 -1.04
CA VAL A 8 1.22 -9.24 -2.28
C VAL A 8 2.69 -8.93 -2.06
N THR A 9 3.55 -9.47 -2.93
CA THR A 9 4.99 -9.24 -2.90
C THR A 9 5.39 -8.48 -4.15
N PHE A 10 6.13 -7.39 -4.00
CA PHE A 10 6.61 -6.57 -5.10
C PHE A 10 8.13 -6.61 -5.15
N ARG A 11 8.69 -6.62 -6.37
CA ARG A 11 10.10 -6.34 -6.58
C ARG A 11 10.24 -4.84 -6.77
N VAL A 12 11.12 -4.24 -5.97
CA VAL A 12 11.47 -2.82 -6.02
C VAL A 12 12.98 -2.70 -5.86
N ASN A 13 13.57 -1.62 -6.38
CA ASN A 13 14.97 -1.31 -6.11
C ASN A 13 15.13 -0.67 -4.72
N ASP A 14 16.37 -0.48 -4.29
CA ASP A 14 16.67 0.06 -2.96
C ASP A 14 16.15 1.50 -2.76
N LEU A 15 16.19 2.32 -3.80
CA LEU A 15 15.70 3.70 -3.76
C LEU A 15 14.18 3.73 -3.56
N GLU A 16 13.44 2.93 -4.31
CA GLU A 16 11.98 2.79 -4.18
C GLU A 16 11.59 2.27 -2.79
N LYS A 17 12.36 1.33 -2.25
CA LYS A 17 12.17 0.82 -0.89
C LYS A 17 12.40 1.91 0.16
N GLU A 18 13.42 2.74 -0.02
CA GLU A 18 13.74 3.87 0.85
C GLU A 18 12.64 4.93 0.82
N ILE A 19 12.16 5.28 -0.38
CA ILE A 19 11.05 6.21 -0.57
C ILE A 19 9.81 5.72 0.18
N LEU A 20 9.45 4.44 0.03
CA LEU A 20 8.30 3.86 0.72
C LEU A 20 8.47 3.89 2.24
N ARG A 21 9.67 3.57 2.75
CA ARG A 21 9.96 3.61 4.19
C ARG A 21 9.78 5.02 4.75
N ASN A 22 10.41 6.01 4.13
CA ASN A 22 10.34 7.40 4.59
C ASN A 22 8.90 7.94 4.55
N TYR A 23 8.12 7.55 3.53
CA TYR A 23 6.70 7.89 3.46
C TYR A 23 5.90 7.27 4.62
N CYS A 24 6.14 5.99 4.93
CA CYS A 24 5.49 5.30 6.04
C CYS A 24 5.83 5.94 7.38
N GLU A 25 7.10 6.27 7.61
CA GLU A 25 7.58 6.93 8.84
C GLU A 25 6.94 8.31 9.02
N LYS A 26 6.92 9.13 7.96
CA LYS A 26 6.29 10.46 7.99
C LYS A 26 4.81 10.41 8.38
N LEU A 27 4.09 9.36 7.97
CA LEU A 27 2.67 9.20 8.28
C LEU A 27 2.41 8.45 9.59
N GLY A 28 3.42 7.86 10.21
CA GLY A 28 3.25 6.94 11.34
C GLY A 28 2.41 5.70 10.97
N ARG A 29 2.48 5.24 9.71
CA ARG A 29 1.68 4.13 9.17
C ARG A 29 2.56 2.98 8.71
N THR A 30 2.03 1.76 8.69
CA THR A 30 2.75 0.62 8.12
C THR A 30 2.65 0.60 6.60
N GLN A 31 3.58 -0.08 5.91
CA GLN A 31 3.49 -0.31 4.46
C GLN A 31 2.16 -0.94 4.05
N THR A 32 1.63 -1.83 4.90
CA THR A 32 0.35 -2.48 4.67
C THR A 32 -0.81 -1.48 4.73
N ASP A 33 -0.78 -0.52 5.65
CA ASP A 33 -1.82 0.51 5.76
C ASP A 33 -1.80 1.44 4.56
N VAL A 34 -0.60 1.89 4.16
CA VAL A 34 -0.40 2.71 2.96
C VAL A 34 -0.89 1.99 1.71
N LEU A 35 -0.53 0.71 1.53
CA LEU A 35 -0.97 -0.09 0.39
C LEU A 35 -2.49 -0.30 0.39
N ARG A 36 -3.10 -0.60 1.55
CA ARG A 36 -4.56 -0.76 1.67
C ARG A 36 -5.31 0.52 1.33
N GLU A 37 -4.79 1.66 1.76
CA GLU A 37 -5.35 2.97 1.43
C GLU A 37 -5.28 3.24 -0.07
N LEU A 38 -4.12 3.00 -0.69
CA LEU A 38 -3.96 3.10 -2.15
C LEU A 38 -4.99 2.22 -2.88
N ILE A 39 -5.08 0.93 -2.54
CA ILE A 39 -6.03 -0.01 -3.16
C ILE A 39 -7.48 0.47 -3.02
N ARG A 40 -7.86 0.98 -1.84
CA ARG A 40 -9.22 1.52 -1.61
C ARG A 40 -9.48 2.79 -2.43
N ASN A 41 -8.46 3.61 -2.67
CA ASN A 41 -8.59 4.80 -3.50
C ASN A 41 -8.68 4.45 -4.99
N LEU A 42 -7.98 3.40 -5.46
CA LEU A 42 -8.16 2.87 -6.82
C LEU A 42 -9.61 2.47 -7.11
N GLN A 43 -10.33 1.94 -6.11
CA GLN A 43 -11.76 1.64 -6.25
C GLN A 43 -12.61 2.90 -6.46
N LYS A 44 -12.29 4.00 -5.77
CA LYS A 44 -13.05 5.26 -5.86
C LYS A 44 -12.88 5.93 -7.23
N GLU A 45 -11.67 5.89 -7.78
CA GLU A 45 -11.37 6.40 -9.12
C GLU A 45 -12.08 5.60 -10.22
N ASN A 46 -12.20 4.27 -10.06
CA ASN A 46 -12.92 3.43 -11.01
C ASN A 46 -14.46 3.59 -10.93
N ILE A 47 -15.01 4.07 -9.81
CA ILE A 47 -16.45 4.34 -9.67
C ILE A 47 -16.83 5.70 -10.26
N THR A 48 -15.89 6.64 -10.41
CA THR A 48 -16.16 7.98 -10.96
C THR A 48 -16.16 8.06 -12.49
N LEU A 49 -15.86 6.94 -13.18
CA LEU A 49 -15.94 6.80 -14.64
C LEU A 49 -17.02 5.77 -15.07
N GLY A 50 -17.95 5.44 -14.17
CA GLY A 50 -19.11 4.58 -14.45
C GLY A 50 -20.42 5.37 -14.54
#